data_AF-A0A1M7K9P8-F1
#
_entry.id   AF-A0A1M7K9P8-F1
#
_cell.length_a   1.000
_cell.length_b   1.000
_cell.length_c   1.000
_cell.angle_alpha   90.00
_cell.angle_beta   90.00
_cell.angle_gamma   90.00
#
_symmetry.space_group_name_H-M   'P 1'
#
loop_
_entity.id
_entity.type
_entity.pdbx_description
1 polymer ?
#
loop_
_entity_poly.entity_id
_entity_poly.type
_entity_poly.pdbx_seq_one_letter_code
_entity_poly.pdbx_strand_id
1 'polypeptide(L)' 'MDKETMLKEIESKLKVVNKGVLNPEDFSDDHKEEIEEYHKMVTTRNEISPMEQSAILEELSKLRK' A
#
# COMPACT_ATOMS: atom_id res chain seq x y z
N MET A 1 -0.62 0.93 -14.05
CA MET A 1 -1.78 0.45 -13.26
C MET A 1 -2.52 1.68 -12.69
N ASP A 2 -3.79 1.58 -12.31
CA ASP A 2 -4.44 2.67 -11.56
C ASP A 2 -4.13 2.58 -10.06
N LYS A 3 -4.33 3.69 -9.35
CA LYS A 3 -4.05 3.80 -7.90
C LYS A 3 -4.83 2.77 -7.09
N GLU A 4 -6.10 2.58 -7.42
CA GLU A 4 -6.99 1.65 -6.72
C GLU A 4 -6.49 0.20 -6.79
N THR A 5 -6.10 -0.25 -7.98
CA THR A 5 -5.57 -1.61 -8.16
C THR A 5 -4.26 -1.78 -7.40
N MET A 6 -3.37 -0.77 -7.43
CA MET A 6 -2.10 -0.83 -6.69
C MET A 6 -2.32 -0.94 -5.17
N LEU A 7 -3.21 -0.12 -4.59
CA LEU A 7 -3.51 -0.17 -3.15
C LEU A 7 -4.12 -1.52 -2.74
N LYS A 8 -5.01 -2.08 -3.56
CA LYS A 8 -5.60 -3.42 -3.32
C LYS A 8 -4.54 -4.54 -3.37
N GLU A 9 -3.61 -4.47 -4.31
CA GLU A 9 -2.51 -5.43 -4.40
C GLU A 9 -1.55 -5.31 -3.22
N ILE A 10 -1.27 -4.08 -2.76
CA ILE A 10 -0.47 -3.83 -1.54
C ILE A 10 -1.17 -4.46 -0.32
N GLU A 11 -2.46 -4.18 -0.09
CA GLU A 11 -3.20 -4.78 1.04
C GLU A 11 -3.11 -6.31 1.03
N SER A 12 -3.26 -6.92 -0.15
CA SER A 12 -3.18 -8.36 -0.34
C SER A 12 -1.78 -8.91 -0.01
N LYS A 13 -0.72 -8.26 -0.51
CA LYS A 13 0.67 -8.66 -0.25
C LYS A 13 1.11 -8.47 1.19
N LEU A 14 0.62 -7.41 1.85
CA LEU A 14 0.86 -7.17 3.27
C LEU A 14 -0.04 -8.05 4.17
N LYS A 15 -0.91 -8.88 3.60
CA LYS A 15 -1.80 -9.82 4.31
C LYS A 15 -2.63 -9.13 5.40
N VAL A 16 -3.11 -7.92 5.12
CA VAL A 16 -3.82 -7.14 6.13
C VAL A 16 -5.18 -7.76 6.44
N VAL A 17 -5.45 -7.97 7.73
CA VAL A 17 -6.73 -8.52 8.20
C VAL A 17 -7.85 -7.48 8.19
N ASN A 18 -7.52 -6.21 8.36
CA ASN A 18 -8.46 -5.10 8.33
C ASN A 18 -8.61 -4.58 6.90
N LYS A 19 -9.60 -5.10 6.17
CA LYS A 19 -9.88 -4.69 4.79
C LYS A 19 -10.26 -3.22 4.72
N GLY A 20 -9.73 -2.50 3.72
CA GLY A 20 -10.01 -1.07 3.55
C GLY A 20 -9.10 -0.17 4.38
N VAL A 21 -8.01 -0.70 4.95
CA VAL A 21 -6.98 0.12 5.59
C VAL A 21 -6.27 1.01 4.56
N LEU A 22 -6.25 0.64 3.29
CA LEU A 22 -5.78 1.46 2.17
C LEU A 22 -6.94 1.80 1.23
N ASN A 23 -8.06 2.33 1.76
CA ASN A 23 -9.19 2.76 0.94
C ASN A 23 -8.74 3.80 -0.10
N PRO A 24 -8.87 3.56 -1.42
CA PRO A 24 -8.38 4.46 -2.46
C PRO A 24 -8.97 5.88 -2.44
N GLU A 25 -10.16 6.06 -1.86
CA GLU A 25 -10.79 7.37 -1.70
C GLU A 25 -10.01 8.29 -0.75
N ASP A 26 -9.26 7.70 0.19
CA ASP A 26 -8.44 8.43 1.16
C ASP A 26 -7.14 8.98 0.56
N PHE A 27 -6.79 8.63 -0.68
CA PHE A 27 -5.50 8.98 -1.32
C PHE A 27 -5.69 9.88 -2.53
N SER A 28 -4.90 10.95 -2.65
CA SER A 28 -4.96 11.83 -3.83
C SER A 28 -4.43 11.09 -5.06
N ASP A 29 -4.89 11.47 -6.25
CA ASP A 29 -4.29 10.98 -7.48
C ASP A 29 -2.88 11.55 -7.68
N ASP A 30 -2.53 12.64 -6.99
CA ASP A 30 -1.19 13.21 -6.96
C ASP A 30 -0.15 12.27 -6.32
N HIS A 31 -0.58 11.36 -5.44
CA HIS A 31 0.29 10.37 -4.79
C HIS A 31 0.47 9.09 -5.62
N LYS A 32 -0.04 9.05 -6.86
CA LYS A 32 -0.01 7.84 -7.68
C LYS A 32 1.41 7.32 -7.91
N GLU A 33 2.38 8.20 -8.19
CA GLU A 33 3.77 7.80 -8.42
C GLU A 33 4.39 7.18 -7.16
N GLU A 34 4.17 7.80 -6.00
CA GLU A 34 4.66 7.30 -4.72
C GLU A 34 4.02 5.95 -4.35
N ILE A 35 2.71 5.79 -4.58
CA ILE A 35 2.00 4.52 -4.40
C ILE A 35 2.56 3.43 -5.34
N GLU A 36 2.94 3.79 -6.57
CA GLU A 36 3.57 2.86 -7.52
C GLU A 36 4.96 2.40 -7.03
N GLU A 37 5.73 3.27 -6.37
CA GLU A 37 7.01 2.89 -5.76
C GLU A 37 6.81 1.87 -4.62
N TYR A 38 5.86 2.13 -3.70
CA TYR A 38 5.52 1.18 -2.64
C TYR A 38 4.99 -0.14 -3.20
N HIS A 39 4.13 -0.07 -4.23
CA HIS A 39 3.60 -1.24 -4.91
C HIS A 39 4.72 -2.12 -5.47
N LYS A 40 5.68 -1.52 -6.18
CA LYS A 40 6.84 -2.23 -6.72
C LYS A 40 7.71 -2.82 -5.60
N MET A 41 7.96 -2.07 -4.53
CA MET A 41 8.74 -2.56 -3.38
C MET A 41 8.07 -3.78 -2.73
N VAL A 42 6.75 -3.74 -2.54
CA VAL A 42 6.00 -4.81 -1.86
C VAL A 42 5.85 -6.04 -2.76
N THR A 43 5.55 -5.86 -4.04
CA THR A 43 5.27 -6.96 -4.98
C THR A 43 6.52 -7.73 -5.40
N THR A 44 7.69 -7.11 -5.37
CA THR A 44 8.97 -7.76 -5.70
C THR A 44 9.53 -8.62 -4.56
N ARG A 45 8.97 -8.51 -3.35
CA ARG A 45 9.42 -9.28 -2.19
C ARG A 45 8.68 -10.60 -2.07
N ASN A 46 9.41 -11.67 -1.81
CA ASN A 46 8.86 -13.00 -1.54
C ASN A 46 8.16 -13.05 -0.19
N GLU A 47 8.79 -12.47 0.84
CA GLU A 47 8.29 -12.41 2.20
C GLU A 47 8.50 -11.02 2.79
N ILE A 48 7.52 -10.60 3.59
CA ILE A 48 7.51 -9.35 4.35
C ILE A 48 7.16 -9.74 5.77
N SER A 49 8.04 -9.42 6.72
CA SER A 49 7.83 -9.72 8.14
C SER A 49 6.71 -8.86 8.73
N PRO A 50 6.09 -9.26 9.85
CA PRO A 50 5.05 -8.45 10.50
C PRO A 50 5.50 -7.03 10.87
N MET A 51 6.77 -6.86 11.25
CA MET A 51 7.34 -5.54 11.56
C MET A 51 7.41 -4.66 10.31
N GLU A 52 7.85 -5.22 9.18
CA GLU A 52 7.91 -4.51 7.91
C GLU A 52 6.51 -4.20 7.38
N GLN A 53 5.55 -5.12 7.51
CA GLN A 53 4.16 -4.85 7.18
C GLN A 53 3.64 -3.62 7.93
N SER A 54 3.90 -3.56 9.23
CA SER A 54 3.48 -2.44 10.07
C SER A 54 4.14 -1.12 9.65
N ALA A 55 5.45 -1.14 9.41
CA ALA A 55 6.18 0.06 8.97
C ALA A 55 5.71 0.56 7.59
N ILE A 56 5.48 -0.34 6.64
CA ILE A 56 5.00 0.03 5.30
C ILE A 56 3.60 0.63 5.37
N LEU A 57 2.70 0.03 6.17
CA LEU A 57 1.36 0.58 6.39
C LEU A 57 1.40 1.96 7.05
N GLU A 58 2.31 2.16 8.01
CA GLU A 58 2.51 3.45 8.66
C GLU A 58 2.95 4.52 7.65
N GLU A 59 3.96 4.25 6.82
CA GLU A 59 4.40 5.20 5.78
C GLU A 59 3.31 5.49 4.75
N LEU A 60 2.63 4.45 4.25
CA LEU A 60 1.51 4.64 3.32
C LEU A 60 0.37 5.46 3.94
N SER A 61 0.12 5.32 5.24
CA SER A 61 -0.94 6.09 5.92
C SER A 61 -0.68 7.60 5.92
N LYS A 62 0.59 8.02 5.81
CA LYS A 62 0.99 9.44 5.73
C LYS A 62 0.65 10.07 4.38
N LEU A 63 0.35 9.27 3.36
CA LEU A 63 -0.02 9.73 2.01
C LEU A 63 -1.53 9.96 1.84
N ARG A 64 -2.31 9.76 2.91
CA ARG A 64 -3.74 10.08 2.91
C ARG A 64 -3.92 11.61 2.85
N LYS A 65 -4.95 12.06 2.12
CA LYS A 65 -5.26 13.47 1.89
C LYS A 65 -5.61 14.23 3.17
#